data_AF-A0A1J7IDY6-F1
#
_entry.id   AF-A0A1J7IDY6-F1
#
_cell.length_a   1.000
_cell.length_b   1.000
_cell.length_c   1.000
_cell.angle_alpha   90.00
_cell.angle_beta   90.00
_cell.angle_gamma   90.00
#
_symmetry.space_group_name_H-M   'P 1'
#
loop_
_entity.id
_entity.type
_entity.pdbx_description
1 polymer ?
#
loop_
_entity_poly.entity_id
_entity_poly.type
_entity_poly.pdbx_seq_one_letter_code
_entity_poly.pdbx_strand_id
1 'polypeptide(L)'
;MNTTVPDNEASSGLYALNAFRLLDKARTDGDYIRTRLAYIRLIDVFDLLEKIVGSSRRNGRLPTGKKKSGYRNPCVVIDDYLDAQEQAGISRDEVKNRKRVARRWRTLAGPSPIFVIIYSGAAEGLAYVQLVVIYATLR
;
A
#
# COMPACT_ATOMS: atom_id res chain seq x y z
N MET A 1 -24.33 -28.66 10.24
CA MET A 1 -23.21 -27.76 10.54
C MET A 1 -23.35 -26.57 9.61
N ASN A 2 -24.00 -25.49 10.08
CA ASN A 2 -24.31 -24.31 9.25
C ASN A 2 -23.05 -23.46 9.10
N THR A 3 -22.47 -23.45 7.90
CA THR A 3 -21.34 -22.57 7.55
C THR A 3 -21.88 -21.27 6.95
N THR A 4 -22.48 -20.44 7.78
CA THR A 4 -22.76 -19.05 7.40
C THR A 4 -21.42 -18.32 7.42
N VAL A 5 -20.86 -18.06 6.23
CA VAL A 5 -19.68 -17.21 6.05
C VAL A 5 -20.03 -15.83 6.60
N PRO A 6 -19.37 -15.34 7.66
CA PRO A 6 -19.66 -14.03 8.19
C PRO A 6 -19.24 -12.96 7.19
N ASP A 7 -20.00 -11.87 7.15
CA ASP A 7 -19.86 -10.74 6.23
C ASP A 7 -18.40 -10.44 5.85
N ASN A 8 -18.07 -10.82 4.63
CA ASN A 8 -16.75 -10.84 4.02
C ASN A 8 -16.04 -9.47 3.99
N GLU A 9 -16.75 -8.35 4.07
CA GLU A 9 -16.17 -7.00 4.06
C GLU A 9 -15.49 -6.65 5.41
N ALA A 10 -16.08 -7.06 6.55
CA ALA A 10 -15.52 -6.79 7.87
C ALA A 10 -14.25 -7.62 8.13
N SER A 11 -14.25 -8.89 7.72
CA SER A 11 -13.06 -9.74 7.79
C SER A 11 -11.96 -9.26 6.83
N SER A 12 -12.30 -8.84 5.61
CA SER A 12 -11.32 -8.30 4.65
C SER A 12 -10.65 -7.02 5.16
N GLY A 13 -11.41 -6.15 5.83
CA GLY A 13 -10.86 -4.96 6.50
C GLY A 13 -9.84 -5.33 7.57
N LEU A 14 -10.19 -6.28 8.45
CA LEU A 14 -9.30 -6.73 9.53
C LEU A 14 -8.02 -7.40 9.00
N TYR A 15 -8.13 -8.25 7.96
CA TYR A 15 -6.97 -8.85 7.31
C TYR A 15 -6.05 -7.81 6.65
N ALA A 16 -6.62 -6.78 6.04
CA ALA A 16 -5.85 -5.71 5.42
C ALA A 16 -5.15 -4.82 6.45
N LEU A 17 -5.80 -4.52 7.60
CA LEU A 17 -5.19 -3.80 8.72
C LEU A 17 -4.02 -4.59 9.32
N ASN A 18 -4.18 -5.90 9.52
CA ASN A 18 -3.10 -6.77 9.97
C ASN A 18 -1.94 -6.85 8.97
N ALA A 19 -2.25 -6.87 7.66
CA ALA A 19 -1.25 -6.82 6.61
C ALA A 19 -0.42 -5.54 6.68
N PHE A 20 -1.04 -4.37 6.94
CA PHE A 20 -0.30 -3.12 7.12
C PHE A 20 0.69 -3.17 8.28
N ARG A 21 0.27 -3.69 9.44
CA ARG A 21 1.16 -3.84 10.60
C ARG A 21 2.34 -4.75 10.31
N LEU A 22 2.08 -5.89 9.67
CA LEU A 22 3.11 -6.86 9.29
C LEU A 22 4.14 -6.23 8.33
N LEU A 23 3.65 -5.50 7.32
CA LEU A 23 4.49 -4.87 6.30
C LEU A 23 5.31 -3.71 6.86
N ASP A 24 4.75 -2.92 7.78
CA ASP A 24 5.53 -1.88 8.44
C ASP A 24 6.64 -2.43 9.32
N LYS A 25 6.39 -3.50 10.06
CA LYS A 25 7.43 -4.18 10.84
C LYS A 25 8.53 -4.76 9.93
N ALA A 26 8.14 -5.41 8.83
CA ALA A 26 9.09 -5.96 7.87
C ALA A 26 9.96 -4.87 7.20
N ARG A 27 9.46 -3.64 7.14
CA ARG A 27 10.17 -2.47 6.60
C ARG A 27 11.13 -1.83 7.60
N THR A 28 10.81 -1.83 8.90
CA THR A 28 11.68 -1.23 9.93
C THR A 28 12.81 -2.15 10.35
N ASP A 29 12.55 -3.45 10.41
CA ASP A 29 13.46 -4.43 11.02
C ASP A 29 14.21 -5.28 9.97
N GLY A 30 13.97 -5.02 8.68
CA GLY A 30 14.45 -5.84 7.57
C GLY A 30 15.76 -5.37 6.95
N ASP A 31 16.47 -6.30 6.29
CA ASP A 31 17.50 -5.96 5.32
C ASP A 31 16.92 -5.18 4.12
N TYR A 32 17.79 -4.73 3.21
CA TYR A 32 17.36 -3.95 2.04
C TYR A 32 16.37 -4.70 1.14
N ILE A 33 16.48 -6.04 1.02
CA ILE A 33 15.58 -6.86 0.20
C ILE A 33 14.20 -6.93 0.85
N ARG A 34 14.14 -7.27 2.13
CA ARG A 34 12.90 -7.33 2.91
C ARG A 34 12.18 -6.00 2.90
N THR A 35 12.92 -4.91 3.08
CA THR A 35 12.38 -3.55 3.03
C THR A 35 11.72 -3.24 1.68
N ARG A 36 12.37 -3.62 0.57
CA ARG A 36 11.84 -3.40 -0.80
C ARG A 36 10.62 -4.26 -1.10
N LEU A 37 10.67 -5.54 -0.72
CA LEU A 37 9.52 -6.43 -0.85
C LEU A 37 8.33 -5.94 0.00
N ALA A 38 8.59 -5.48 1.22
CA ALA A 38 7.58 -4.89 2.08
C ALA A 38 6.94 -3.66 1.43
N TYR A 39 7.73 -2.77 0.83
CA TYR A 39 7.22 -1.63 0.07
C TYR A 39 6.34 -2.06 -1.13
N ILE A 40 6.76 -3.04 -1.93
CA ILE A 40 5.96 -3.54 -3.06
C ILE A 40 4.62 -4.09 -2.56
N ARG A 41 4.65 -4.93 -1.53
CA ARG A 41 3.43 -5.49 -0.95
C ARG A 41 2.56 -4.42 -0.31
N LEU A 42 3.14 -3.38 0.26
CA LEU A 42 2.40 -2.25 0.82
C LEU A 42 1.55 -1.55 -0.25
N ILE A 43 2.12 -1.26 -1.43
CA ILE A 43 1.33 -0.64 -2.50
C ILE A 43 0.28 -1.59 -3.09
N ASP A 44 0.56 -2.89 -3.17
CA ASP A 44 -0.46 -3.87 -3.59
C ASP A 44 -1.67 -3.88 -2.63
N VAL A 45 -1.43 -3.82 -1.31
CA VAL A 45 -2.50 -3.74 -0.29
C VAL A 45 -3.28 -2.43 -0.42
N PHE A 46 -2.60 -1.29 -0.61
CA PHE A 46 -3.27 -0.01 -0.87
C PHE A 46 -4.18 -0.08 -2.10
N ASP A 47 -3.69 -0.60 -3.22
CA ASP A 47 -4.47 -0.71 -4.46
C ASP A 47 -5.68 -1.64 -4.30
N LEU A 48 -5.52 -2.76 -3.58
CA LEU A 48 -6.62 -3.67 -3.27
C LEU A 48 -7.70 -3.00 -2.44
N LEU A 49 -7.31 -2.32 -1.35
CA LEU A 49 -8.24 -1.59 -0.49
C LEU A 49 -8.94 -0.45 -1.23
N GLU A 50 -8.24 0.27 -2.11
CA GLU A 50 -8.85 1.33 -2.91
C GLU A 50 -9.93 0.77 -3.85
N LYS A 51 -9.73 -0.44 -4.39
CA LYS A 51 -10.73 -1.17 -5.18
C LYS A 51 -11.91 -1.63 -4.32
N ILE A 52 -11.66 -2.18 -3.14
CA ILE A 52 -12.70 -2.61 -2.19
C ILE A 52 -13.57 -1.39 -1.80
N VAL A 53 -12.95 -0.30 -1.35
CA VAL A 53 -13.63 0.97 -1.02
C VAL A 53 -14.41 1.50 -2.22
N GLY A 54 -13.85 1.43 -3.43
CA GLY A 54 -14.55 1.83 -4.65
C GLY A 54 -15.78 0.97 -4.94
N SER A 55 -15.70 -0.34 -4.69
CA SER A 55 -16.83 -1.26 -4.80
C SER A 55 -17.91 -0.94 -3.76
N SER A 56 -17.54 -0.86 -2.47
CA SER A 56 -18.49 -0.55 -1.39
C SER A 56 -19.13 0.82 -1.58
N ARG A 57 -18.42 1.81 -2.12
CA ARG A 57 -18.98 3.14 -2.47
C ARG A 57 -20.03 3.04 -3.58
N ARG A 58 -19.73 2.36 -4.68
CA ARG A 58 -20.69 2.18 -5.80
C ARG A 58 -21.95 1.44 -5.36
N ASN A 59 -21.80 0.50 -4.44
CA ASN A 59 -22.91 -0.27 -3.88
C ASN A 59 -23.63 0.43 -2.71
N GLY A 60 -23.26 1.67 -2.38
CA GLY A 60 -23.87 2.45 -1.29
C GLY A 60 -23.51 2.00 0.13
N ARG A 61 -22.66 0.97 0.27
CA ARG A 61 -22.26 0.29 1.52
C ARG A 61 -21.11 0.96 2.28
N LEU A 62 -20.54 2.04 1.76
CA LEU A 62 -19.47 2.75 2.48
C LEU A 62 -20.01 3.26 3.83
N PRO A 63 -19.31 3.09 4.97
CA PRO A 63 -19.77 3.60 6.26
C PRO A 63 -20.02 5.11 6.23
N THR A 64 -21.07 5.59 6.91
CA THR A 64 -21.50 7.00 6.89
C THR A 64 -20.38 7.97 7.29
N GLY A 65 -19.55 7.61 8.28
CA GLY A 65 -18.38 8.41 8.70
C GLY A 65 -17.28 8.55 7.63
N LYS A 66 -17.28 7.69 6.61
CA LYS A 66 -16.35 7.69 5.47
C LYS A 66 -16.96 8.33 4.20
N LYS A 67 -18.26 8.66 4.21
CA LYS A 67 -18.95 9.39 3.13
C LYS A 67 -18.78 10.90 3.32
N LYS A 68 -17.57 11.42 3.08
CA LYS A 68 -17.30 12.88 3.07
C LYS A 68 -17.31 13.40 1.62
N SER A 69 -17.96 14.53 1.39
CA SER A 69 -17.95 15.20 0.07
C SER A 69 -16.51 15.55 -0.33
N GLY A 70 -16.13 15.32 -1.59
CA GLY A 70 -14.76 15.52 -2.09
C GLY A 70 -13.74 14.45 -1.67
N TYR A 71 -14.09 13.55 -0.74
CA TYR A 71 -13.19 12.50 -0.26
C TYR A 71 -13.14 11.33 -1.25
N ARG A 72 -11.98 11.07 -1.85
CA ARG A 72 -11.79 9.98 -2.83
C ARG A 72 -11.38 8.67 -2.13
N ASN A 73 -11.50 7.54 -2.82
CA ASN A 73 -11.13 6.22 -2.28
C ASN A 73 -9.71 6.20 -1.68
N PRO A 74 -8.67 6.80 -2.31
CA PRO A 74 -7.33 6.84 -1.71
C PRO A 74 -7.28 7.57 -0.36
N CYS A 75 -8.13 8.57 -0.14
CA CYS A 75 -8.17 9.28 1.13
C CYS A 75 -8.72 8.39 2.25
N VAL A 76 -9.77 7.62 1.95
CA VAL A 76 -10.36 6.66 2.90
C VAL A 76 -9.34 5.60 3.28
N VAL A 77 -8.63 5.03 2.30
CA VAL A 77 -7.63 3.98 2.58
C VAL A 77 -6.41 4.52 3.34
N ILE A 78 -6.01 5.76 3.10
CA ILE A 78 -4.94 6.40 3.89
C ILE A 78 -5.38 6.58 5.35
N ASP A 79 -6.63 6.97 5.59
CA ASP A 79 -7.15 7.10 6.95
C ASP A 79 -7.23 5.73 7.62
N ASP A 80 -7.71 4.70 6.92
CA ASP A 80 -7.74 3.32 7.42
C ASP A 80 -6.33 2.80 7.74
N TYR A 81 -5.34 3.14 6.92
CA TYR A 81 -3.94 2.84 7.21
C TYR A 81 -3.46 3.56 8.47
N LEU A 82 -3.74 4.86 8.62
CA LEU A 82 -3.35 5.63 9.81
C LEU A 82 -4.00 5.08 11.08
N ASP A 83 -5.29 4.75 11.03
CA ASP A 83 -6.02 4.13 12.13
C ASP A 83 -5.45 2.75 12.49
N ALA A 84 -4.93 1.99 11.51
CA ALA A 84 -4.26 0.72 11.74
C ALA A 84 -2.97 0.86 12.57
N GLN A 85 -2.29 2.01 12.46
CA GLN A 85 -1.02 2.31 13.11
C GLN A 85 -1.30 2.90 14.50
N GLU A 86 -1.81 2.06 15.41
CA GLU A 86 -2.28 2.41 16.77
C GLU A 86 -1.27 3.22 17.63
N GLN A 87 0.00 3.32 17.25
CA GLN A 87 1.07 3.89 18.08
C GLN A 87 2.05 4.84 17.36
N ALA A 88 1.93 5.04 16.05
CA ALA A 88 2.95 5.78 15.31
C ALA A 88 2.37 7.13 14.85
N GLY A 89 2.96 8.24 15.32
CA GLY A 89 2.68 9.62 14.89
C GLY A 89 3.05 9.91 13.43
N ILE A 90 2.74 8.96 12.55
CA ILE A 90 2.97 9.00 11.11
C ILE A 90 2.04 10.04 10.53
N SER A 91 2.60 11.08 9.94
CA SER A 91 1.81 12.10 9.26
C SER A 91 1.23 11.55 7.96
N ARG A 92 0.14 12.17 7.48
CA ARG A 92 -0.43 11.83 6.17
C ARG A 92 0.60 11.98 5.04
N ASP A 93 1.51 12.93 5.16
CA ASP A 93 2.56 13.17 4.17
C ASP A 93 3.64 12.08 4.19
N GLU A 94 3.94 11.53 5.36
CA GLU A 94 4.80 10.35 5.47
C GLU A 94 4.16 9.14 4.78
N VAL A 95 2.85 8.91 4.94
CA VAL A 95 2.13 7.85 4.20
C VAL A 95 2.22 8.07 2.70
N LYS A 96 2.03 9.31 2.22
CA LYS A 96 2.17 9.64 0.80
C LYS A 96 3.59 9.36 0.30
N ASN A 97 4.61 9.69 1.10
CA ASN A 97 6.00 9.42 0.77
C ASN A 97 6.26 7.91 0.68
N ARG A 98 5.75 7.11 1.63
CA ARG A 98 5.83 5.64 1.59
C ARG A 98 5.17 5.08 0.34
N LYS A 99 3.97 5.54 -0.02
CA LYS A 99 3.30 5.14 -1.28
C LYS A 99 4.13 5.51 -2.51
N ARG A 100 4.79 6.68 -2.51
CA ARG A 100 5.67 7.10 -3.61
C ARG A 100 6.89 6.19 -3.74
N VAL A 101 7.57 5.88 -2.65
CA VAL A 101 8.71 4.95 -2.62
C VAL A 101 8.28 3.55 -3.04
N ALA A 102 7.15 3.07 -2.54
CA ALA A 102 6.58 1.78 -2.90
C ALA A 102 6.27 1.64 -4.40
N ARG A 103 5.69 2.68 -5.01
CA ARG A 103 5.45 2.71 -6.47
C ARG A 103 6.75 2.62 -7.25
N ARG A 104 7.80 3.33 -6.83
CA ARG A 104 9.12 3.25 -7.47
C ARG A 104 9.66 1.82 -7.45
N TRP A 105 9.62 1.18 -6.29
CA TRP A 105 10.05 -0.22 -6.17
C TRP A 105 9.23 -1.17 -7.01
N ARG A 106 7.90 -0.98 -7.07
CA ARG A 106 7.03 -1.77 -7.94
C ARG A 106 7.37 -1.60 -9.42
N THR A 107 7.65 -0.36 -9.86
CA THR A 107 8.08 -0.09 -11.24
C THR A 107 9.39 -0.79 -11.55
N LEU A 108 10.37 -0.74 -10.63
CA LEU A 108 11.66 -1.41 -10.80
C LEU A 108 11.57 -2.94 -10.77
N ALA A 109 10.62 -3.47 -9.98
CA ALA A 109 10.31 -4.90 -9.97
C ALA A 109 9.71 -5.37 -11.31
N GLY A 110 9.03 -4.48 -12.04
CA GLY A 110 8.34 -4.85 -13.28
C GLY A 110 7.35 -6.00 -13.05
N PRO A 111 7.38 -7.08 -13.87
CA PRO A 111 6.38 -8.14 -13.80
C PRO A 111 6.53 -9.08 -12.60
N SER A 112 7.68 -9.08 -11.90
CA SER A 112 7.89 -9.95 -10.72
C SER A 112 8.56 -9.19 -9.57
N PRO A 113 7.98 -9.21 -8.36
CA PRO A 113 8.59 -8.63 -7.15
C PRO A 113 10.01 -9.14 -6.86
N ILE A 114 10.37 -10.33 -7.34
CA ILE A 114 11.68 -10.95 -7.10
C ILE A 114 12.81 -10.17 -7.81
N PHE A 115 12.50 -9.44 -8.88
CA PHE A 115 13.54 -8.68 -9.60
C PHE A 115 14.18 -7.57 -8.76
N VAL A 116 13.55 -7.13 -7.66
CA VAL A 116 14.18 -6.15 -6.75
C VAL A 116 15.36 -6.70 -5.94
N ILE A 117 15.51 -8.03 -5.89
CA ILE A 117 16.61 -8.71 -5.21
C ILE A 117 17.94 -8.45 -5.92
N ILE A 118 17.91 -8.24 -7.24
CA ILE A 118 19.11 -8.07 -8.07
C ILE A 118 19.78 -6.72 -7.82
N TYR A 119 19.01 -5.72 -7.36
CA TYR A 119 19.57 -4.42 -7.04
C TYR A 119 20.33 -4.51 -5.71
N SER A 120 21.61 -4.19 -5.68
CA SER A 120 22.34 -3.99 -4.42
C SER A 120 21.94 -2.65 -3.78
N GLY A 121 22.37 -2.39 -2.53
CA GLY A 121 22.22 -1.06 -1.93
C GLY A 121 22.92 0.04 -2.73
N ALA A 122 24.06 -0.25 -3.35
CA ALA A 122 24.82 0.69 -4.19
C ALA A 122 24.13 0.98 -5.54
N ALA A 123 23.37 0.04 -6.09
CA ALA A 123 22.64 0.20 -7.34
C ALA A 123 21.37 1.07 -7.21
N GLU A 124 20.98 1.45 -5.99
CA GLU A 124 19.75 2.21 -5.72
C GLU A 124 19.79 3.62 -6.31
N GLY A 125 20.96 4.29 -6.27
CA GLY A 125 21.16 5.57 -6.93
C GLY A 125 21.00 5.48 -8.45
N LEU A 126 21.53 4.40 -9.06
CA LEU A 126 21.41 4.16 -10.50
C LEU A 126 19.98 3.81 -10.92
N ALA A 127 19.28 3.01 -10.11
CA ALA A 127 17.89 2.67 -10.33
C ALA A 127 16.98 3.90 -10.23
N TYR A 128 17.27 4.85 -9.32
CA TYR A 128 16.55 6.12 -9.24
C TYR A 128 16.72 6.94 -10.53
N VAL A 129 17.95 7.03 -11.06
CA VAL A 129 18.22 7.72 -12.34
C VAL A 129 17.44 7.06 -13.48
N GLN A 130 17.45 5.73 -13.56
CA GLN A 130 16.69 5.01 -14.59
C GLN A 130 15.18 5.29 -14.52
N LEU A 131 14.62 5.37 -13.31
CA LEU A 131 13.22 5.69 -13.09
C LEU A 131 12.87 7.12 -13.53
N VAL A 132 13.74 8.09 -13.25
CA VAL A 132 13.59 9.48 -13.72
C VAL A 132 13.61 9.53 -15.24
N VAL A 133 14.53 8.80 -15.89
CA VAL A 133 14.61 8.71 -17.35
C VAL A 133 13.32 8.14 -17.93
N ILE A 134 12.82 7.01 -17.40
CA ILE A 134 11.56 6.39 -17.85
C ILE A 134 10.39 7.39 -17.78
N TYR A 135 10.26 8.11 -16.66
CA TYR A 135 9.19 9.11 -16.50
C TYR A 135 9.33 10.30 -17.46
N ALA A 136 10.54 10.69 -17.83
CA ALA A 136 10.78 11.76 -18.80
C ALA A 136 10.47 11.33 -20.23
N THR A 137 10.70 10.07 -20.60
CA THR A 137 10.40 9.52 -21.94
C THR A 137 8.95 9.13 -22.18
N LEU A 138 8.14 8.95 -21.14
CA LEU A 138 6.72 8.58 -21.25
C LEU A 138 5.77 9.80 -21.30
N ARG A 139 6.29 11.00 -21.50
CA ARG A 139 5.54 12.25 -21.63
C ARG A 139 5.61 12.77 -23.06
#